data_AF-A0AA37LLW5-F1
#
_entry.id   AF-A0AA37LLW5-F1
#
_cell.length_a   1.000
_cell.length_b   1.000
_cell.length_c   1.000
_cell.angle_alpha   90.00
_cell.angle_beta   90.00
_cell.angle_gamma   90.00
#
_symmetry.space_group_name_H-M   'P 1'
#
loop_
_entity.id
_entity.type
_entity.pdbx_description
1 polymer ?
#
loop_
_entity_poly.entity_id
_entity_poly.type
_entity_poly.pdbx_seq_one_letter_code
_entity_poly.pdbx_strand_id
1 'polypeptide(L)'
;MGSSDDEPVRNELGRYDNVDFRKAAGYEHPPIKCSYNRRDVLLFANAIGCQKDELHFLYELHPDFAAFPTFPVNLAFKQTDQDVFDFIARTVTGRVPGCPPFDAQRSVDGERGIEILRPIPVSSKGLDLEVRNKVIGVYDKGEYAVEREGRLNRD
;
A
#
# COMPACT_ATOMS: atom_id res chain seq x y z
N MET A 1 -2.33 1.91 24.00
CA MET A 1 -1.42 1.01 24.76
C MET A 1 -2.07 -0.36 24.76
N GLY A 2 -1.55 -1.31 23.98
CA GLY A 2 -2.09 -2.68 23.96
C GLY A 2 -1.74 -3.37 25.28
N SER A 3 -2.68 -4.12 25.87
CA SER A 3 -2.36 -4.93 27.04
C SER A 3 -1.43 -6.06 26.62
N SER A 4 -0.64 -6.57 27.57
CA SER A 4 0.25 -7.74 27.36
C SER A 4 -0.48 -8.98 26.84
N ASP A 5 -1.81 -9.03 26.95
CA ASP A 5 -2.63 -10.18 26.56
C ASP A 5 -2.85 -10.29 25.04
N ASP A 6 -2.47 -9.27 24.27
CA ASP A 6 -2.59 -9.25 22.81
C ASP A 6 -1.35 -9.82 22.09
N GLU A 7 -0.33 -10.30 22.82
CA GLU A 7 0.85 -10.96 22.23
C GLU A 7 0.53 -12.37 21.72
N PRO A 8 0.59 -12.60 20.38
CA PRO A 8 0.28 -13.90 19.83
C PRO A 8 1.31 -14.94 20.29
N VAL A 9 0.85 -15.98 20.98
CA VAL A 9 1.67 -17.10 21.47
C VAL A 9 1.52 -18.28 20.52
N ARG A 10 2.65 -18.88 20.14
CA ARG A 10 2.66 -20.10 19.33
C ARG A 10 2.49 -21.34 20.20
N ASN A 11 1.68 -22.28 19.74
CA ASN A 11 1.57 -23.62 20.33
C ASN A 11 2.63 -24.59 19.76
N GLU A 12 2.62 -25.84 20.23
CA GLU A 12 3.56 -26.89 19.80
C GLU A 12 3.46 -27.21 18.30
N LEU A 13 2.32 -26.90 17.66
CA LEU A 13 2.10 -27.05 16.21
C LEU A 13 2.48 -25.79 15.42
N GLY A 14 3.02 -24.76 16.09
CA GLY A 14 3.43 -23.49 15.49
C GLY A 14 2.28 -22.54 15.14
N ARG A 15 1.04 -22.84 15.54
CA ARG A 15 -0.16 -21.99 15.33
C ARG A 15 -0.33 -21.01 16.48
N TYR A 16 -1.04 -19.91 16.23
CA TYR A 16 -1.34 -18.90 17.24
C TYR A 16 -2.68 -19.19 17.91
N ASP A 17 -2.69 -19.44 19.22
CA ASP A 17 -3.89 -19.89 19.95
C ASP A 17 -4.73 -18.74 20.52
N ASN A 18 -4.15 -17.56 20.69
CA ASN A 18 -4.76 -16.40 21.34
C ASN A 18 -4.96 -15.20 20.40
N VAL A 19 -5.37 -15.46 19.15
CA VAL A 19 -5.73 -14.41 18.18
C VAL A 19 -7.18 -13.97 18.35
N ASP A 20 -7.43 -12.66 18.22
CA ASP A 20 -8.79 -12.10 18.22
C ASP A 20 -8.91 -11.07 17.09
N PHE A 21 -9.28 -11.56 15.91
CA PHE A 21 -9.40 -10.75 14.70
C PHE A 21 -10.44 -9.62 14.80
N ARG A 22 -11.36 -9.67 15.76
CA ARG A 22 -12.32 -8.58 16.00
C ARG A 22 -11.62 -7.30 16.46
N LYS A 23 -10.42 -7.42 17.03
CA LYS A 23 -9.59 -6.28 17.45
C LYS A 23 -8.86 -5.60 16.28
N ALA A 24 -8.80 -6.25 15.11
CA ALA A 24 -8.07 -5.74 13.95
C ALA A 24 -8.92 -4.81 13.09
N ALA A 25 -10.21 -5.11 12.94
CA ALA A 25 -11.11 -4.30 12.13
C ALA A 25 -11.20 -2.87 12.68
N GLY A 26 -10.97 -1.89 11.81
CA GLY A 26 -10.93 -0.48 12.19
C GLY A 26 -9.56 0.04 12.60
N TYR A 27 -8.55 -0.82 12.75
CA TYR A 27 -7.19 -0.38 13.06
C TYR A 27 -6.62 0.49 11.93
N GLU A 28 -6.14 1.68 12.29
CA GLU A 28 -5.50 2.61 11.36
C GLU A 28 -3.99 2.60 11.58
N HIS A 29 -3.25 2.41 10.49
CA HIS A 29 -1.80 2.58 10.52
C HIS A 29 -1.43 4.07 10.55
N PRO A 30 -0.22 4.41 11.03
CA PRO A 30 0.29 5.76 10.88
C PRO A 30 0.23 6.25 9.42
N PRO A 31 -0.13 7.53 9.17
CA PRO A 31 -0.11 8.09 7.82
C PRO A 31 1.29 7.97 7.19
N ILE A 32 1.32 7.61 5.91
CA ILE A 32 2.57 7.51 5.14
C ILE A 32 2.64 8.70 4.21
N LYS A 33 3.64 9.57 4.39
CA LYS A 33 3.90 10.67 3.44
C LYS A 33 4.41 10.11 2.12
N CYS A 34 3.95 10.70 1.02
CA CYS A 34 4.37 10.28 -0.31
C CYS A 34 4.59 11.47 -1.23
N SER A 35 5.51 11.31 -2.17
CA SER A 35 5.79 12.32 -3.19
C SER A 35 6.33 11.69 -4.46
N TYR A 36 6.05 12.32 -5.58
CA TYR A 36 6.48 11.87 -6.89
C TYR A 36 6.61 13.03 -7.87
N ASN A 37 7.41 12.81 -8.91
CA ASN A 37 7.61 13.75 -9.99
C ASN A 37 7.23 13.12 -11.34
N ARG A 38 7.40 13.88 -12.42
CA ARG A 38 7.08 13.41 -13.78
C ARG A 38 7.91 12.19 -14.19
N ARG A 39 9.16 12.08 -13.75
CA ARG A 39 10.02 10.93 -14.03
C ARG A 39 9.46 9.65 -13.44
N ASP A 40 8.92 9.71 -12.22
CA ASP A 40 8.28 8.57 -11.57
C ASP A 40 7.07 8.07 -12.37
N VAL A 41 6.25 9.00 -12.86
CA VAL A 41 5.06 8.71 -13.69
C VAL A 41 5.47 8.06 -15.02
N LEU A 42 6.46 8.63 -15.70
CA LEU A 42 7.01 8.09 -16.96
C LEU A 42 7.60 6.69 -16.77
N LEU A 43 8.39 6.51 -15.71
CA LEU A 43 9.03 5.23 -15.40
C LEU A 43 7.98 4.15 -15.13
N PHE A 44 6.92 4.48 -14.38
CA PHE A 44 5.83 3.57 -14.13
C PHE A 44 5.11 3.16 -15.42
N ALA A 45 4.72 4.13 -16.25
CA ALA A 45 4.04 3.87 -17.52
C ALA A 45 4.89 2.96 -18.45
N ASN A 46 6.19 3.24 -18.55
CA ASN A 46 7.10 2.41 -19.31
C ASN A 46 7.25 0.99 -18.71
N ALA A 47 7.34 0.87 -17.38
CA ALA A 47 7.52 -0.41 -16.70
C ALA A 47 6.30 -1.35 -16.79
N ILE A 48 5.08 -0.80 -16.86
CA ILE A 48 3.86 -1.60 -17.06
C ILE A 48 3.60 -1.94 -18.54
N GLY A 49 4.44 -1.45 -19.45
CA GLY A 49 4.39 -1.81 -20.86
C GLY A 49 3.48 -0.93 -21.72
N CYS A 50 3.29 0.35 -21.39
CA CYS A 50 2.69 1.29 -22.34
C CYS A 50 3.48 1.28 -23.66
N GLN A 51 2.76 1.29 -24.77
CA GLN A 51 3.31 1.16 -26.11
C GLN A 51 3.71 2.52 -26.70
N LYS A 52 4.57 2.51 -27.72
CA LYS A 52 5.15 3.72 -28.33
C LYS A 52 4.12 4.69 -28.92
N ASP A 53 2.93 4.22 -29.25
CA ASP A 53 1.80 5.01 -29.75
C ASP A 53 0.94 5.60 -28.62
N GLU A 54 1.17 5.21 -27.38
CA GLU A 54 0.55 5.77 -26.17
C GLU A 54 1.40 6.93 -25.58
N LEU A 55 1.80 7.87 -26.44
CA LEU A 55 2.70 8.97 -26.07
C LEU A 55 2.14 9.88 -24.97
N HIS A 56 0.82 9.93 -24.80
CA HIS A 56 0.18 10.64 -23.69
C HIS A 56 0.55 10.08 -22.30
N PHE A 57 1.15 8.89 -22.21
CA PHE A 57 1.76 8.36 -20.97
C PHE A 57 3.29 8.39 -20.96
N LEU A 58 3.94 8.45 -22.14
CA LEU A 58 5.37 8.24 -22.31
C LEU A 58 6.16 9.51 -22.66
N TYR A 59 5.48 10.61 -22.96
CA TYR A 59 6.12 11.86 -23.38
C TYR A 59 5.54 13.07 -22.63
N GLU A 60 6.37 13.71 -21.84
CA GLU A 60 5.99 14.79 -20.92
C GLU A 60 5.57 16.11 -21.61
N LEU A 61 5.89 16.27 -22.90
CA LEU A 61 5.46 17.43 -23.70
C LEU A 61 4.26 17.11 -24.62
N HIS A 62 3.70 15.89 -24.54
CA HIS A 62 2.46 15.56 -25.23
C HIS A 62 1.32 16.47 -24.70
N PRO A 63 0.45 17.02 -25.57
CA PRO A 63 -0.63 17.92 -25.12
C PRO A 63 -1.55 17.29 -24.08
N ASP A 64 -1.78 15.98 -24.20
CA ASP A 64 -2.60 15.19 -23.27
C ASP A 64 -1.78 14.38 -22.25
N PHE A 65 -0.55 14.81 -21.91
CA PHE A 65 0.30 14.07 -20.98
C PHE A 65 -0.40 13.82 -19.64
N ALA A 66 -0.50 12.56 -19.25
CA ALA A 66 -1.25 12.11 -18.08
C ALA A 66 -0.49 11.04 -17.30
N ALA A 67 -0.83 10.90 -16.01
CA ALA A 67 -0.38 9.77 -15.22
C ALA A 67 -1.27 8.56 -15.48
N PHE A 68 -0.67 7.37 -15.56
CA PHE A 68 -1.43 6.13 -15.74
C PHE A 68 -2.33 5.90 -14.52
N PRO A 69 -3.61 5.51 -14.68
CA PRO A 69 -4.58 5.46 -13.58
C PRO A 69 -4.18 4.62 -12.36
N THR A 70 -3.42 3.55 -12.55
CA THR A 70 -2.98 2.67 -11.45
C THR A 70 -1.67 3.10 -10.79
N PHE A 71 -1.02 4.17 -11.25
CA PHE A 71 0.21 4.71 -10.65
C PHE A 71 0.15 4.88 -9.12
N PRO A 72 -0.94 5.37 -8.52
CA PRO A 72 -1.02 5.59 -7.07
C PRO A 72 -0.83 4.34 -6.21
N VAL A 73 -1.05 3.15 -6.77
CA VAL A 73 -0.81 1.85 -6.09
C VAL A 73 0.61 1.76 -5.55
N ASN A 74 1.58 2.36 -6.25
CA ASN A 74 2.98 2.33 -5.86
C ASN A 74 3.31 3.30 -4.70
N LEU A 75 2.46 4.29 -4.37
CA LEU A 75 2.84 5.38 -3.46
C LEU A 75 3.03 4.94 -2.02
N ALA A 76 2.29 3.91 -1.57
CA ALA A 76 2.49 3.33 -0.23
C ALA A 76 3.88 2.71 -0.08
N PHE A 77 4.42 2.16 -1.18
CA PHE A 77 5.76 1.58 -1.23
C PHE A 77 6.80 2.64 -1.51
N LYS A 78 6.65 3.49 -2.52
CA LYS A 78 7.64 4.52 -2.89
C LYS A 78 7.86 5.56 -1.79
N GLN A 79 6.80 5.91 -1.06
CA GLN A 79 6.82 6.99 -0.06
C GLN A 79 7.39 8.28 -0.67
N THR A 80 8.36 8.92 -0.03
CA THR A 80 9.01 10.13 -0.53
C THR A 80 10.33 9.87 -1.26
N ASP A 81 10.78 8.61 -1.30
CA ASP A 81 12.11 8.28 -1.81
C ASP A 81 12.21 8.41 -3.33
N GLN A 82 13.40 8.79 -3.79
CA GLN A 82 13.74 8.99 -5.20
C GLN A 82 14.78 7.99 -5.72
N ASP A 83 15.20 7.07 -4.86
CA ASP A 83 16.16 6.00 -5.16
C ASP A 83 15.50 4.63 -4.93
N VAL A 84 16.26 3.57 -5.17
CA VAL A 84 15.89 2.20 -4.82
C VAL A 84 15.52 2.09 -3.35
N PHE A 85 14.65 1.13 -3.05
CA PHE A 85 14.16 0.92 -1.70
C PHE A 85 13.92 -0.54 -1.37
N ASP A 86 14.03 -0.85 -0.08
CA ASP A 86 13.69 -2.17 0.44
C ASP A 86 12.17 -2.33 0.49
N PHE A 87 11.64 -3.09 -0.46
CA PHE A 87 10.22 -3.38 -0.56
C PHE A 87 9.68 -4.14 0.68
N ILE A 88 10.45 -5.09 1.21
CA ILE A 88 10.03 -5.90 2.36
C ILE A 88 9.94 -5.03 3.60
N ALA A 89 10.96 -4.21 3.86
CA ALA A 89 10.96 -3.30 5.00
C ALA A 89 9.77 -2.32 4.98
N ARG A 90 9.34 -1.87 3.79
CA ARG A 90 8.18 -0.97 3.64
C ARG A 90 6.82 -1.66 3.72
N THR A 91 6.77 -2.97 3.49
CA THR A 91 5.54 -3.75 3.57
C THR A 91 5.21 -4.18 5.01
N VAL A 92 6.22 -4.28 5.88
CA VAL A 92 6.03 -4.56 7.31
C VAL A 92 5.49 -3.32 8.02
N THR A 93 4.16 -3.18 8.06
CA THR A 93 3.51 -2.03 8.70
C THR A 93 2.99 -2.40 10.09
N GLY A 94 3.81 -2.16 11.12
CA GLY A 94 3.38 -2.18 12.52
C GLY A 94 2.71 -3.47 12.99
N ARG A 95 2.20 -3.46 14.21
CA ARG A 95 1.49 -4.59 14.80
C ARG A 95 -0.01 -4.32 14.78
N VAL A 96 -0.73 -5.10 13.99
CA VAL A 96 -2.20 -5.05 13.96
C VAL A 96 -2.73 -5.78 15.22
N PRO A 97 -3.57 -5.14 16.05
CA PRO A 97 -4.08 -5.76 17.27
C PRO A 97 -4.85 -7.07 16.98
N GLY A 98 -4.66 -8.06 17.85
CA GLY A 98 -5.34 -9.36 17.74
C GLY A 98 -4.91 -10.23 16.56
N CYS A 99 -3.89 -9.80 15.78
CA CYS A 99 -3.33 -10.57 14.68
C CYS A 99 -1.93 -11.10 15.01
N PRO A 100 -1.52 -12.25 14.44
CA PRO A 100 -0.12 -12.66 14.40
C PRO A 100 0.80 -11.58 13.84
N PRO A 101 2.10 -11.61 14.18
CA PRO A 101 3.10 -10.81 13.47
C PRO A 101 3.04 -11.08 11.97
N PHE A 102 2.98 -10.00 11.19
CA PHE A 102 2.90 -10.09 9.74
C PHE A 102 4.30 -10.33 9.14
N ASP A 103 4.44 -11.42 8.40
CA ASP A 103 5.66 -11.74 7.65
C ASP A 103 5.46 -11.41 6.17
N ALA A 104 6.02 -10.28 5.74
CA ALA A 104 5.93 -9.81 4.35
C ALA A 104 6.59 -10.77 3.34
N GLN A 105 7.57 -11.58 3.76
CA GLN A 105 8.24 -12.53 2.86
C GLN A 105 7.38 -13.76 2.53
N ARG A 106 6.38 -14.03 3.36
CA ARG A 106 5.42 -15.14 3.18
C ARG A 106 4.03 -14.66 2.81
N SER A 107 3.87 -13.35 2.57
CA SER A 107 2.60 -12.76 2.18
C SER A 107 2.41 -12.84 0.67
N VAL A 108 1.15 -13.03 0.27
CA VAL A 108 0.71 -12.92 -1.12
C VAL A 108 -0.25 -11.74 -1.23
N ASP A 109 -0.14 -10.97 -2.31
CA ASP A 109 -1.14 -9.96 -2.66
C ASP A 109 -2.31 -10.66 -3.36
N GLY A 110 -3.35 -11.01 -2.60
CA GLY A 110 -4.45 -11.83 -3.08
C GLY A 110 -5.43 -11.08 -3.99
N GLU A 111 -5.77 -9.84 -3.61
CA GLU A 111 -6.71 -9.00 -4.35
C GLU A 111 -6.34 -7.52 -4.17
N ARG A 112 -6.57 -6.74 -5.23
CA ARG A 112 -6.36 -5.29 -5.21
C ARG A 112 -7.43 -4.58 -6.02
N GLY A 113 -8.10 -3.62 -5.39
CA GLY A 113 -9.00 -2.67 -6.03
C GLY A 113 -8.42 -1.25 -6.00
N ILE A 114 -8.87 -0.40 -6.93
CA ILE A 114 -8.57 1.04 -6.91
C ILE A 114 -9.78 1.82 -7.41
N GLU A 115 -10.17 2.87 -6.67
CA GLU A 115 -11.16 3.85 -7.08
C GLU A 115 -10.49 5.21 -7.29
N ILE A 116 -10.67 5.80 -8.48
CA ILE A 116 -10.07 7.09 -8.83
C ILE A 116 -11.10 8.21 -8.64
N LEU A 117 -10.98 8.91 -7.51
CA LEU A 117 -11.90 10.00 -7.15
C LEU A 117 -11.64 11.31 -7.91
N ARG A 118 -10.37 11.54 -8.29
CA ARG A 118 -9.91 12.75 -9.01
C ARG A 118 -8.79 12.36 -9.98
N PRO A 119 -8.64 13.07 -11.11
CA PRO A 119 -7.51 12.87 -12.00
C PRO A 119 -6.18 12.93 -11.24
N ILE A 120 -5.28 11.99 -11.54
CA ILE A 120 -3.97 11.90 -10.89
C ILE A 120 -3.07 12.97 -11.49
N PRO A 121 -2.53 13.90 -10.68
CA PRO A 121 -1.56 14.88 -11.16
C PRO A 121 -0.32 14.19 -11.75
N VAL A 122 0.31 14.80 -12.74
CA VAL A 122 1.59 14.30 -13.30
C VAL A 122 2.80 14.58 -12.40
N SER A 123 2.59 15.25 -11.27
CA SER A 123 3.59 15.54 -10.24
C SER A 123 2.91 15.91 -8.94
N SER A 124 3.52 15.53 -7.81
CA SER A 124 3.07 15.95 -6.49
C SER A 124 3.60 17.34 -6.08
N LYS A 125 4.25 18.08 -6.98
CA LYS A 125 4.82 19.41 -6.66
C LYS A 125 3.73 20.35 -6.13
N GLY A 126 3.95 20.87 -4.92
CA GLY A 126 3.01 21.78 -4.25
C GLY A 126 1.82 21.09 -3.60
N LEU A 127 1.82 19.75 -3.52
CA LEU A 127 0.79 18.97 -2.82
C LEU A 127 1.40 18.36 -1.56
N ASP A 128 0.62 18.30 -0.48
CA ASP A 128 0.91 17.44 0.66
C ASP A 128 0.08 16.17 0.52
N LEU A 129 0.73 15.06 0.18
CA LEU A 129 0.08 13.78 -0.07
C LEU A 129 0.40 12.77 1.02
N GLU A 130 -0.62 12.03 1.42
CA GLU A 130 -0.48 10.96 2.39
C GLU A 130 -1.35 9.76 2.04
N VAL A 131 -0.82 8.57 2.30
CA VAL A 131 -1.56 7.32 2.27
C VAL A 131 -2.02 7.00 3.68
N ARG A 132 -3.34 6.86 3.84
CA ARG A 132 -3.97 6.40 5.08
C ARG A 132 -4.46 4.98 4.88
N ASN A 133 -3.94 4.07 5.69
CA ASN A 133 -4.25 2.65 5.59
C ASN A 133 -5.08 2.21 6.78
N LYS A 134 -6.14 1.45 6.50
CA LYS A 134 -7.05 0.91 7.49
C LYS A 134 -7.24 -0.59 7.26
N VAL A 135 -7.21 -1.34 8.35
CA VAL A 135 -7.61 -2.75 8.31
C VAL A 135 -9.14 -2.79 8.36
N ILE A 136 -9.75 -3.31 7.29
CA ILE A 136 -11.21 -3.40 7.19
C ILE A 136 -11.74 -4.74 7.69
N GLY A 137 -10.93 -5.80 7.57
CA GLY A 137 -11.29 -7.13 8.05
C GLY A 137 -10.11 -8.08 8.06
N VAL A 138 -10.20 -9.10 8.92
CA VAL A 138 -9.27 -10.22 8.96
C VAL A 138 -10.09 -11.49 9.00
N TYR A 139 -9.80 -12.42 8.09
CA TYR A 139 -10.61 -13.61 7.87
C TYR A 139 -9.74 -14.85 7.93
N ASP A 140 -10.11 -15.78 8.80
CA ASP A 140 -9.49 -17.09 8.80
C ASP A 140 -10.05 -17.94 7.64
N LYS A 141 -9.19 -18.26 6.67
CA LYS A 141 -9.50 -19.17 5.56
C LYS A 141 -8.93 -20.58 5.81
N GLY A 142 -8.41 -20.84 7.00
CA GLY A 142 -7.70 -22.05 7.40
C GLY A 142 -6.25 -21.71 7.79
N GLU A 143 -5.45 -21.26 6.82
CA GLU A 143 -4.05 -20.85 7.03
C GLU A 143 -3.84 -19.33 6.83
N TYR A 144 -4.86 -18.53 7.15
CA TYR A 144 -4.88 -17.05 7.22
C TYR A 144 -5.15 -16.24 5.91
N ALA A 145 -5.99 -15.20 6.01
CA ALA A 145 -6.14 -14.12 5.03
C ALA A 145 -6.45 -12.77 5.71
N VAL A 146 -5.91 -11.66 5.19
CA VAL A 146 -6.09 -10.29 5.72
C VAL A 146 -6.60 -9.38 4.61
N GLU A 147 -7.61 -8.56 4.89
CA GLU A 147 -8.15 -7.57 3.95
C GLU A 147 -7.83 -6.14 4.42
N ARG A 148 -7.31 -5.31 3.51
CA ARG A 148 -6.81 -3.97 3.80
C ARG A 148 -7.33 -2.98 2.79
N GLU A 149 -7.71 -1.80 3.27
CA GLU A 149 -8.07 -0.66 2.44
C GLU A 149 -7.05 0.48 2.63
N GLY A 150 -6.66 1.12 1.52
CA GLY A 150 -5.75 2.26 1.51
C GLY A 150 -6.38 3.43 0.77
N ARG A 151 -6.34 4.61 1.37
CA ARG A 151 -6.86 5.85 0.78
C ARG A 151 -5.74 6.87 0.62
N LEU A 152 -5.61 7.45 -0.57
CA LEU A 152 -4.74 8.58 -0.83
C LEU A 152 -5.49 9.89 -0.57
N ASN A 153 -5.02 10.65 0.41
CA ASN A 153 -5.57 11.96 0.74
C ASN A 153 -4.66 13.09 0.23
N ARG A 154 -5.28 14.24 0.00
CA ARG A 154 -4.64 15.50 -0.37
C ARG A 154 -5.36 16.58 0.41
N ASP A 155 -4.63 17.30 1.25
CA ASP A 155 -5.11 18.50 1.93
C ASP A 155 -5.27 19.67 0.94
#